data_AF-A0A356K337-F1
#
_entry.id   AF-A0A356K337-F1
#
_cell.length_a   1.000
_cell.length_b   1.000
_cell.length_c   1.000
_cell.angle_alpha   90.00
_cell.angle_beta   90.00
_cell.angle_gamma   90.00
#
_symmetry.space_group_name_H-M   'P 1'
#
loop_
_entity.id
_entity.type
_entity.pdbx_description
1 polymer ?
#
loop_
_entity_poly.entity_id
_entity_poly.type
_entity_poly.pdbx_seq_one_letter_code
_entity_poly.pdbx_strand_id
1 'polypeptide(L)'
;MPKKKKKPIVFIIFTILFAIYLALYYAFLGGYYEYKAYAKTSLTEEKMKEFENDIKEGKTIDINNYISESKDYTNNVSKLGVKVGELSTKFITKGLGSFFKVLSKLVTN
;
A
#
# COMPACT_ATOMS: atom_id res chain seq x y z
N MET A 1 -40.46 -11.34 -30.16
CA MET A 1 -39.55 -11.75 -29.06
C MET A 1 -38.95 -10.51 -28.40
N PRO A 2 -39.12 -10.28 -27.09
CA PRO A 2 -38.48 -9.15 -26.44
C PRO A 2 -36.97 -9.42 -26.27
N LYS A 3 -36.13 -8.58 -26.88
CA LYS A 3 -34.66 -8.66 -26.78
C LYS A 3 -34.24 -8.33 -25.34
N LYS A 4 -33.62 -9.27 -24.63
CA LYS A 4 -33.01 -9.02 -23.30
C LYS A 4 -31.96 -7.91 -23.44
N LYS A 5 -32.19 -6.75 -22.80
CA LYS A 5 -31.20 -5.67 -22.69
C LYS A 5 -29.93 -6.23 -22.03
N LYS A 6 -28.79 -6.18 -22.72
CA LYS A 6 -27.49 -6.52 -22.12
C LYS A 6 -27.24 -5.58 -20.95
N LYS A 7 -26.97 -6.13 -19.76
CA LYS A 7 -26.62 -5.32 -18.58
C LYS A 7 -25.38 -4.48 -18.90
N PRO A 8 -25.30 -3.20 -18.52
CA PRO A 8 -24.19 -2.32 -18.88
C PRO A 8 -22.96 -2.59 -17.99
N ILE A 9 -22.50 -3.84 -17.95
CA ILE A 9 -21.44 -4.32 -17.06
C ILE A 9 -20.13 -3.55 -17.31
N VAL A 10 -19.80 -3.27 -18.57
CA VAL A 10 -18.62 -2.47 -18.94
C VAL A 10 -18.72 -1.06 -18.35
N PHE A 11 -19.89 -0.43 -18.43
CA PHE A 11 -20.11 0.90 -17.85
C PHE A 11 -19.97 0.87 -16.34
N ILE A 12 -20.53 -0.14 -15.66
CA ILE A 12 -20.40 -0.31 -14.20
C ILE A 12 -18.93 -0.47 -13.78
N ILE A 13 -18.17 -1.32 -14.47
CA ILE A 13 -16.74 -1.52 -14.19
C ILE A 13 -15.98 -0.20 -14.41
N PHE A 14 -16.28 0.52 -15.50
CA PHE A 14 -15.66 1.81 -15.79
C PHE A 14 -15.98 2.85 -14.70
N THR A 15 -17.22 2.91 -14.22
CA THR A 15 -17.62 3.80 -13.12
C THR A 15 -16.87 3.47 -11.83
N ILE A 16 -16.70 2.19 -11.50
CA ILE A 16 -15.94 1.75 -10.30
C ILE A 16 -14.47 2.15 -10.42
N LEU A 17 -13.83 1.89 -11.57
CA LEU A 17 -12.45 2.25 -11.82
C LEU A 17 -12.25 3.77 -11.77
N PHE A 18 -13.19 4.54 -12.33
CA PHE A 18 -13.17 5.99 -12.29
C PHE A 18 -13.32 6.53 -10.85
N ALA A 19 -14.19 5.93 -10.04
CA ALA A 19 -14.34 6.29 -8.63
C ALA A 19 -13.06 6.01 -7.81
N ILE A 20 -12.40 4.87 -8.05
CA ILE A 20 -11.11 4.53 -7.42
C ILE A 20 -10.03 5.55 -7.84
N TYR A 21 -9.97 5.89 -9.13
CA TYR A 21 -9.05 6.89 -9.65
C TYR A 21 -9.23 8.25 -8.96
N LEU A 22 -10.46 8.74 -8.86
CA LEU A 22 -10.74 10.02 -8.19
C LEU A 22 -10.32 9.98 -6.71
N ALA A 23 -10.64 8.90 -5.99
CA ALA A 23 -10.24 8.75 -4.59
C ALA A 23 -8.70 8.80 -4.41
N LEU A 24 -7.96 8.12 -5.28
CA LEU A 24 -6.49 8.15 -5.27
C LEU A 24 -5.93 9.51 -5.67
N TYR A 25 -6.51 10.16 -6.67
CA TYR A 25 -6.09 11.49 -7.13
C TYR A 25 -6.26 12.56 -6.04
N TYR A 26 -7.40 12.54 -5.34
CA TYR A 26 -7.61 13.45 -4.21
C TYR A 26 -6.72 13.11 -3.01
N ALA A 27 -6.46 11.83 -2.73
CA ALA A 27 -5.51 11.44 -1.69
C ALA A 27 -4.06 11.89 -2.01
N PHE A 28 -3.69 11.90 -3.29
CA PHE A 28 -2.42 12.42 -3.77
C PHE A 28 -2.35 13.95 -3.61
N LEU A 29 -3.36 14.69 -4.08
CA LEU A 29 -3.44 16.15 -3.95
C LEU A 29 -3.53 16.63 -2.50
N GLY A 30 -4.20 15.87 -1.63
CA GLY A 30 -4.37 16.20 -0.22
C GLY A 30 -3.09 16.08 0.60
N GLY A 31 -1.93 15.87 -0.04
CA GLY A 31 -0.63 15.81 0.64
C GLY A 31 -0.52 14.66 1.64
N TYR A 32 -1.40 13.66 1.60
CA TYR A 32 -1.42 12.56 2.58
C TYR A 32 -0.08 11.79 2.60
N TYR A 33 0.54 11.65 1.42
CA TYR A 33 1.86 11.04 1.29
C TYR A 33 2.96 11.94 1.87
N GLU A 34 2.92 13.24 1.58
CA GLU A 34 3.90 14.21 2.07
C GLU A 34 3.79 14.40 3.59
N TYR A 35 2.58 14.47 4.12
CA TYR A 35 2.30 14.56 5.56
C TYR A 35 2.80 13.33 6.32
N LYS A 36 2.56 12.12 5.78
CA LYS A 36 3.08 10.88 6.40
C LYS A 36 4.59 10.78 6.35
N ALA A 37 5.21 11.19 5.25
CA ALA A 37 6.66 11.24 5.13
C ALA A 37 7.25 12.27 6.10
N TYR A 38 6.71 13.49 6.15
CA TYR A 38 7.12 14.55 7.05
C TYR A 38 6.98 14.16 8.52
N ALA A 39 5.82 13.62 8.93
CA ALA A 39 5.59 13.19 10.30
C ALA A 39 6.58 12.09 10.73
N LYS A 40 6.90 11.15 9.83
CA LYS A 40 7.89 10.10 10.11
C LYS A 40 9.30 10.67 10.24
N THR A 41 9.69 11.57 9.35
CA THR A 41 11.01 12.23 9.39
C THR A 41 11.17 13.09 10.63
N SER A 42 10.15 13.90 10.96
CA SER A 42 10.15 14.77 12.14
C SER A 42 10.28 13.98 13.44
N LEU A 43 9.54 12.87 13.59
CA LEU A 43 9.64 11.99 14.76
C LEU A 43 11.05 11.38 14.89
N THR A 44 11.67 11.05 13.77
CA THR A 44 13.03 10.48 13.74
C THR A 44 14.07 11.52 14.13
N GLU A 45 13.95 12.75 13.62
CA GLU A 45 14.85 13.87 13.93
C GLU A 45 14.76 14.27 15.41
N GLU A 46 13.56 14.32 15.96
CA GLU A 46 13.32 14.62 17.38
C GLU A 46 14.01 13.61 18.29
N LYS A 47 13.87 12.31 18.00
CA LYS A 47 14.54 11.24 18.76
C LYS A 47 16.06 11.25 18.60
N MET A 48 16.57 11.66 17.45
CA MET A 48 18.01 11.84 17.25
C MET A 48 18.55 13.01 18.08
N LYS A 49 17.81 14.13 18.16
CA LYS A 49 18.20 15.28 18.98
C LYS A 49 18.18 14.97 20.47
N GLU A 50 17.17 14.23 20.95
CA GLU A 50 17.14 13.75 22.35
C GLU A 50 18.38 12.91 22.67
N PHE A 51 18.72 11.96 21.79
CA PHE A 51 19.92 11.13 21.93
C PHE A 51 21.22 11.95 21.97
N GLU A 52 21.40 12.90 21.04
CA GLU A 52 22.59 13.76 21.01
C GLU A 52 22.72 14.65 22.25
N ASN A 53 21.60 15.15 22.79
CA ASN A 53 21.60 15.97 23.99
C ASN A 53 21.91 15.16 25.25
N ASP A 54 21.34 13.95 25.38
CA ASP A 54 21.63 13.08 26.52
C ASP A 54 23.11 12.62 26.53
N ILE A 55 23.75 12.45 25.37
CA ILE A 55 25.22 12.28 25.25
C ILE A 55 25.95 13.50 25.82
N LYS A 56 25.58 14.72 25.39
CA LYS A 56 26.23 15.96 25.83
C LYS A 56 26.11 16.19 27.33
N GLU A 57 24.96 15.82 27.91
CA GLU A 57 24.67 15.96 29.33
C GLU A 57 25.29 14.84 30.18
N GLY A 58 25.92 13.83 29.57
CA GLY A 58 26.58 12.73 30.28
C GLY A 58 25.62 11.76 30.98
N LYS A 59 24.37 11.69 30.51
CA LYS A 59 23.37 10.76 31.06
C LYS A 59 23.66 9.33 30.64
N THR A 60 23.20 8.37 31.43
CA THR A 60 23.23 6.95 31.07
C THR A 60 22.28 6.70 29.90
N ILE A 61 22.82 6.19 28.78
CA ILE A 61 22.10 5.99 27.54
C ILE A 61 21.55 4.55 27.48
N ASP A 62 20.25 4.42 27.23
CA ASP A 62 19.62 3.17 26.80
C ASP A 62 19.00 3.37 25.41
N ILE A 63 19.46 2.58 24.43
CA ILE A 63 19.01 2.65 23.04
C ILE A 63 17.48 2.46 22.92
N ASN A 64 16.87 1.72 23.85
CA ASN A 64 15.43 1.43 23.82
C ASN A 64 14.58 2.68 24.07
N ASN A 65 15.12 3.72 24.70
CA ASN A 65 14.40 4.97 24.97
C ASN A 65 14.20 5.84 23.71
N TYR A 66 15.02 5.60 22.67
CA TYR A 66 15.01 6.39 21.43
C TYR A 66 14.39 5.62 20.25
N ILE A 67 14.13 4.32 20.43
CA ILE A 67 13.46 3.47 19.44
C ILE A 67 11.99 3.35 19.83
N SER A 68 11.07 3.70 18.92
CA SER A 68 9.65 3.46 19.16
C SER A 68 9.34 1.96 18.99
N GLU A 69 8.81 1.33 20.03
CA GLU A 69 8.31 -0.05 19.94
C GLU A 69 7.28 -0.16 18.80
N SER A 70 7.43 -1.19 17.96
CA SER A 70 6.50 -1.44 16.86
C SER A 70 5.14 -1.85 17.43
N LYS A 71 4.19 -0.93 17.49
CA LYS A 71 2.80 -1.25 17.82
C LYS A 71 2.19 -2.11 16.72
N ASP A 72 1.55 -3.22 17.10
CA ASP A 72 0.76 -4.01 16.17
C ASP A 72 -0.56 -3.28 15.85
N TYR A 73 -0.65 -2.74 14.63
CA TYR A 73 -1.84 -2.05 14.11
C TYR A 73 -2.78 -2.99 13.34
N THR A 74 -2.63 -4.30 13.51
CA THR A 74 -3.48 -5.29 12.83
C THR A 74 -4.93 -5.18 13.29
N ASN A 75 -5.82 -4.82 12.36
CA ASN A 75 -7.27 -4.82 12.57
C ASN A 75 -7.97 -5.54 11.40
N ASN A 76 -9.29 -5.70 11.49
CA ASN A 76 -10.05 -6.43 10.47
C ASN A 76 -9.94 -5.80 9.06
N VAL A 77 -9.78 -4.48 8.96
CA VAL A 77 -9.56 -3.78 7.68
C VAL A 77 -8.16 -4.06 7.16
N SER A 78 -7.14 -4.03 8.03
CA SER A 78 -5.76 -4.37 7.67
C SER A 78 -5.66 -5.83 7.18
N LYS A 79 -6.29 -6.78 7.90
CA LYS A 79 -6.35 -8.20 7.50
C LYS A 79 -7.05 -8.39 6.16
N LEU A 80 -8.13 -7.64 5.90
CA LEU A 80 -8.83 -7.65 4.63
C LEU A 80 -7.93 -7.13 3.50
N GLY A 81 -7.21 -6.03 3.73
CA GLY A 81 -6.24 -5.47 2.79
C GLY A 81 -5.13 -6.45 2.44
N VAL A 82 -4.55 -7.13 3.45
CA VAL A 82 -3.54 -8.18 3.24
C VAL A 82 -4.10 -9.30 2.36
N LYS A 83 -5.29 -9.80 2.67
CA LYS A 83 -5.95 -10.88 1.91
C LYS A 83 -6.24 -10.48 0.45
N VAL A 84 -6.64 -9.22 0.22
CA VAL A 84 -6.84 -8.67 -1.14
C VAL A 84 -5.51 -8.57 -1.88
N GLY A 85 -4.44 -8.14 -1.20
CA GLY A 85 -3.09 -8.11 -1.74
C GLY A 85 -2.60 -9.50 -2.15
N GLU A 86 -2.72 -10.48 -1.27
CA GLU A 86 -2.35 -11.88 -1.53
C GLU A 86 -3.14 -12.47 -2.72
N LEU A 87 -4.45 -12.21 -2.79
CA LEU A 87 -5.29 -12.61 -3.92
C LEU A 87 -4.81 -11.97 -5.22
N SER A 88 -4.51 -10.67 -5.20
CA SER A 88 -4.04 -9.92 -6.36
C SER A 88 -2.69 -10.47 -6.85
N THR A 89 -1.74 -10.70 -5.95
CA THR A 89 -0.45 -11.30 -6.26
C THR A 89 -0.60 -12.70 -6.86
N LYS A 90 -1.50 -13.52 -6.31
CA LYS A 90 -1.77 -14.87 -6.85
C LYS A 90 -2.41 -14.82 -8.24
N PHE A 91 -3.30 -13.86 -8.50
CA PHE A 91 -3.90 -13.64 -9.81
C PHE A 91 -2.87 -13.18 -10.85
N ILE A 92 -2.02 -12.22 -10.49
CA ILE A 92 -0.97 -11.70 -11.38
C ILE A 92 0.05 -12.80 -11.69
N THR A 93 0.59 -13.48 -10.69
CA THR A 93 1.59 -14.53 -10.88
C THR A 93 1.05 -15.71 -11.70
N LYS A 94 -0.19 -16.15 -11.44
CA LYS A 94 -0.82 -17.23 -12.20
C LYS A 94 -1.22 -16.81 -13.61
N GLY A 95 -1.68 -15.57 -13.77
CA GLY A 95 -2.02 -14.97 -15.07
C GLY A 95 -0.79 -14.80 -15.96
N LEU A 96 0.26 -14.17 -15.43
CA LEU A 96 1.55 -14.02 -16.11
C LEU A 96 2.18 -15.37 -16.40
N GLY A 97 2.19 -16.31 -15.46
CA GLY A 97 2.73 -17.66 -15.69
C GLY A 97 1.98 -18.41 -16.80
N SER A 98 0.66 -18.27 -16.88
CA SER A 98 -0.13 -18.86 -17.97
C SER A 98 0.13 -18.16 -19.32
N PHE A 99 0.22 -16.83 -19.32
CA PHE A 99 0.56 -16.04 -20.50
C PHE A 99 1.94 -16.41 -21.04
N PHE A 100 2.97 -16.42 -20.20
CA PHE A 100 4.34 -16.80 -20.58
C PHE A 100 4.42 -18.26 -21.04
N LYS A 101 3.63 -19.16 -20.47
CA LYS A 101 3.56 -20.56 -20.92
C LYS A 101 2.93 -20.71 -22.30
N VAL A 102 1.95 -19.88 -22.65
CA VAL A 102 1.39 -19.82 -24.02
C VAL A 102 2.40 -19.22 -24.97
N LEU A 103 3.06 -18.13 -24.57
CA LEU A 103 4.08 -17.45 -25.36
C LEU A 103 5.29 -18.35 -25.65
N SER A 104 5.79 -19.09 -24.65
CA SER A 104 6.92 -20.01 -24.83
C SER A 104 6.58 -21.14 -25.78
N LYS A 105 5.35 -21.69 -25.70
CA LYS A 105 4.87 -22.67 -26.67
C LYS A 105 4.76 -22.14 -28.10
N LEU A 106 4.54 -20.84 -28.28
CA LEU A 106 4.47 -20.18 -29.59
C LEU A 106 5.86 -19.82 -30.14
N VAL A 107 6.83 -19.51 -29.28
CA VAL A 107 8.21 -19.17 -29.67
C VAL A 107 9.09 -20.42 -29.86
N THR A 108 8.76 -21.52 -29.17
CA THR A 108 9.50 -22.79 -29.24
C THR A 108 8.88 -23.79 -30.23
N ASN A 109 7.71 -23.49 -30.82
CA ASN A 109 7.20 -24.19 -32.02
C ASN A 109 7.67 -23.50 -33.29
#